data_AF-A0A7W0T114-F1
#
_entry.id   AF-A0A7W0T114-F1
#
_cell.length_a   1.000
_cell.length_b   1.000
_cell.length_c   1.000
_cell.angle_alpha   90.00
_cell.angle_beta   90.00
_cell.angle_gamma   90.00
#
_symmetry.space_group_name_H-M   'P 1'
#
loop_
_entity.id
_entity.type
_entity.pdbx_description
1 polymer ?
#
loop_
_entity_poly.entity_id
_entity_poly.type
_entity_poly.pdbx_seq_one_letter_code
_entity_poly.pdbx_strand_id
1 'polypeptide(L)'
;MNRAAIALLVVSFSSLVWVGAACAKKSGTRALTKDQTQEVEALTKAVCSCADKACSAVVSEQITAWFSGFSFADYDKAANRELARHGEQMASCIGRFVSDAGVAADLPPTDPAGQATTLLTAARTWAQRTHPAHHLEQTTISYVDAAGVLDPDHGELAVQLGTPSKPTDDPKRRTGAPIKPAGSAAAPSCPVLYWSRSAGWSSSPWTCRTLEPHVARCSPQQVWKRAIEKGAPADALAVMTLERAPDSAPMWRFKISDPPRKIDISESFADDCELAVEAQ
;
A
#
# COMPACT_ATOMS: atom_id res chain seq x y z
N MET A 1 -0.90 22.67 -3.71
CA MET A 1 -0.57 21.36 -4.30
C MET A 1 -0.69 20.27 -3.26
N ASN A 2 -1.75 19.47 -3.34
CA ASN A 2 -1.92 18.30 -2.49
C ASN A 2 -0.84 17.29 -2.89
N ARG A 3 0.19 17.09 -2.04
CA ARG A 3 1.24 16.09 -2.24
C ARG A 3 0.67 14.65 -2.35
N ALA A 4 -0.62 14.49 -2.05
CA ALA A 4 -1.41 13.26 -2.08
C ALA A 4 -1.68 12.72 -3.50
N ALA A 5 -1.91 13.59 -4.49
CA ALA A 5 -2.27 13.15 -5.86
C ALA A 5 -1.09 12.50 -6.61
N ILE A 6 0.14 12.89 -6.26
CA ILE A 6 1.40 12.44 -6.87
C ILE A 6 1.73 11.00 -6.46
N ALA A 7 1.49 10.63 -5.22
CA ALA A 7 1.77 9.29 -4.72
C ALA A 7 0.61 8.30 -4.86
N LEU A 8 -0.62 8.81 -4.99
CA LEU A 8 -1.78 8.01 -5.37
C LEU A 8 -1.50 7.18 -6.63
N LEU A 9 -0.79 7.81 -7.56
CA LEU A 9 -0.43 7.26 -8.86
C LEU A 9 0.62 6.16 -8.84
N VAL A 10 1.54 6.16 -7.88
CA VAL A 10 2.58 5.12 -7.80
C VAL A 10 1.98 3.80 -7.32
N VAL A 11 0.95 3.87 -6.46
CA VAL A 11 0.49 2.73 -5.65
C VAL A 11 -0.82 2.15 -6.11
N SER A 12 -1.68 2.96 -6.73
CA SER A 12 -2.84 2.46 -7.47
C SER A 12 -2.40 1.48 -8.56
N PHE A 13 -1.29 1.71 -9.26
CA PHE A 13 -0.91 0.81 -10.34
C PHE A 13 -0.22 -0.48 -9.89
N SER A 14 0.63 -0.47 -8.88
CA SER A 14 1.21 -1.72 -8.35
C SER A 14 0.15 -2.61 -7.67
N SER A 15 -0.88 -2.00 -7.07
CA SER A 15 -1.94 -2.72 -6.34
C SER A 15 -3.12 -3.16 -7.23
N LEU A 16 -3.51 -2.35 -8.24
CA LEU A 16 -4.68 -2.65 -9.09
C LEU A 16 -4.39 -3.69 -10.17
N VAL A 17 -3.11 -3.97 -10.44
CA VAL A 17 -2.70 -5.04 -11.37
C VAL A 17 -2.96 -6.44 -10.80
N TRP A 18 -3.12 -6.57 -9.48
CA TRP A 18 -3.13 -7.87 -8.81
C TRP A 18 -4.45 -8.26 -8.13
N VAL A 19 -5.33 -7.30 -7.79
CA VAL A 19 -6.59 -7.60 -7.07
C VAL A 19 -7.70 -8.13 -7.99
N GLY A 20 -7.60 -8.00 -9.31
CA GLY A 20 -8.65 -8.41 -10.26
C GLY A 20 -8.74 -9.89 -10.62
N ALA A 21 -7.91 -10.78 -10.06
CA ALA A 21 -7.80 -12.15 -10.57
C ALA A 21 -8.57 -13.24 -9.79
N ALA A 22 -9.20 -12.94 -8.66
CA ALA A 22 -9.86 -13.97 -7.85
C ALA A 22 -11.36 -13.70 -7.66
N CYS A 23 -12.16 -14.46 -8.42
CA CYS A 23 -13.57 -14.78 -8.16
C CYS A 23 -14.62 -13.65 -8.27
N ALA A 24 -14.98 -13.29 -9.51
CA ALA A 24 -16.35 -12.88 -9.84
C ALA A 24 -16.82 -13.58 -11.11
N LYS A 25 -17.79 -14.50 -10.98
CA LYS A 25 -18.49 -15.09 -12.13
C LYS A 25 -19.68 -14.18 -12.47
N LYS A 26 -19.70 -13.64 -13.70
CA LYS A 26 -20.74 -12.85 -14.41
C LYS A 26 -20.79 -11.32 -14.19
N SER A 27 -20.17 -10.56 -15.08
CA SER A 27 -20.81 -9.83 -16.20
C SER A 27 -19.68 -9.16 -17.01
N GLY A 28 -19.89 -8.90 -18.32
CA GLY A 28 -18.82 -8.70 -19.30
C GLY A 28 -17.71 -7.71 -18.90
N THR A 29 -16.50 -8.21 -18.72
CA THR A 29 -15.30 -7.36 -18.72
C THR A 29 -15.12 -6.74 -20.10
N ARG A 30 -14.70 -5.49 -20.14
CA ARG A 30 -14.52 -4.74 -21.41
C ARG A 30 -13.05 -4.40 -21.66
N ALA A 31 -12.67 -4.30 -22.93
CA ALA A 31 -11.42 -3.68 -23.32
C ALA A 31 -11.50 -2.15 -23.08
N LEU A 32 -10.35 -1.49 -23.00
CA LEU A 32 -10.32 -0.03 -23.10
C LEU A 32 -10.86 0.41 -24.46
N THR A 33 -11.63 1.50 -24.47
CA THR A 33 -11.95 2.15 -25.74
C THR A 33 -10.69 2.80 -26.32
N LYS A 34 -10.72 3.10 -27.63
CA LYS A 34 -9.63 3.86 -28.26
C LYS A 34 -9.43 5.21 -27.59
N ASP A 35 -10.52 5.89 -27.23
CA ASP A 35 -10.47 7.19 -26.56
C ASP A 35 -9.81 7.07 -25.18
N GLN A 36 -10.17 6.07 -24.39
CA GLN A 36 -9.53 5.81 -23.08
C GLN A 36 -8.04 5.48 -23.21
N THR A 37 -7.67 4.72 -24.25
CA THR A 37 -6.26 4.38 -24.52
C THR A 37 -5.46 5.63 -24.88
N GLN A 38 -6.01 6.49 -25.75
CA GLN A 38 -5.36 7.75 -26.14
C GLN A 38 -5.27 8.73 -24.97
N GLU A 39 -6.30 8.77 -24.12
CA GLU A 39 -6.33 9.67 -22.96
C GLU A 39 -5.29 9.26 -21.90
N VAL A 40 -5.17 7.97 -21.57
CA VAL A 40 -4.13 7.51 -20.64
C VAL A 40 -2.72 7.71 -21.20
N GLU A 41 -2.51 7.52 -22.51
CA GLU A 41 -1.24 7.81 -23.19
C GLU A 41 -0.89 9.30 -23.16
N ALA A 42 -1.87 10.17 -23.43
CA ALA A 42 -1.70 11.63 -23.39
C ALA A 42 -1.34 12.10 -21.98
N LEU A 43 -2.00 11.57 -20.95
CA LEU A 43 -1.70 11.86 -19.56
C LEU A 43 -0.29 11.39 -19.15
N THR A 44 0.14 10.20 -19.60
CA THR A 44 1.50 9.70 -19.34
C THR A 44 2.52 10.63 -19.98
N LYS A 45 2.31 11.01 -21.25
CA LYS A 45 3.22 11.92 -21.95
C LYS A 45 3.26 13.29 -21.28
N ALA A 46 2.10 13.82 -20.89
CA ALA A 46 1.99 15.12 -20.23
C ALA A 46 2.80 15.16 -18.93
N VAL A 47 2.63 14.17 -18.04
CA VAL A 47 3.32 14.17 -16.75
C VAL A 47 4.84 13.95 -16.91
N CYS A 48 5.25 13.15 -17.89
CA CYS A 48 6.66 12.94 -18.21
C CYS A 48 7.33 14.13 -18.92
N SER A 49 6.55 15.02 -19.53
CA SER A 49 7.04 16.23 -20.19
C SER A 49 7.14 17.44 -19.27
N CYS A 50 6.63 17.35 -18.04
CA CYS A 50 6.70 18.45 -17.10
C CYS A 50 8.16 18.84 -16.81
N ALA A 51 8.42 20.14 -16.78
CA ALA A 51 9.75 20.66 -16.48
C ALA A 51 9.96 20.89 -14.97
N ASP A 52 8.87 21.00 -14.20
CA ASP A 52 8.89 21.30 -12.79
C ASP A 52 7.75 20.62 -12.01
N LYS A 53 7.82 20.79 -10.69
CA LYS A 53 6.88 20.24 -9.73
C LYS A 53 5.47 20.84 -9.87
N ALA A 54 5.34 22.11 -10.25
CA ALA A 54 4.04 22.77 -10.37
C ALA A 54 3.24 22.19 -11.55
N CYS A 55 3.91 22.00 -12.69
CA CYS A 55 3.37 21.27 -13.83
C CYS A 55 2.94 19.85 -13.44
N SER A 56 3.84 19.10 -12.77
CA SER A 56 3.58 17.70 -12.42
C SER A 56 2.29 17.54 -11.61
N ALA A 57 2.01 18.44 -10.67
CA ALA A 57 0.76 18.33 -9.91
C ALA A 57 -0.51 18.65 -10.68
N VAL A 58 -0.49 19.64 -11.57
CA VAL A 58 -1.67 19.94 -12.40
C VAL A 58 -2.02 18.70 -13.21
N VAL A 59 -1.02 18.01 -13.75
CA VAL A 59 -1.24 16.76 -14.49
C VAL A 59 -1.64 15.61 -13.55
N SER A 60 -1.05 15.49 -12.36
CA SER A 60 -1.46 14.46 -11.38
C SER A 60 -2.91 14.60 -10.93
N GLU A 61 -3.46 15.82 -10.86
CA GLU A 61 -4.89 16.05 -10.56
C GLU A 61 -5.77 15.54 -11.70
N GLN A 62 -5.40 15.80 -12.95
CA GLN A 62 -6.11 15.26 -14.13
C GLN A 62 -6.07 13.74 -14.17
N ILE A 63 -4.91 13.16 -13.88
CA ILE A 63 -4.75 11.72 -13.82
C ILE A 63 -5.63 11.12 -12.69
N THR A 64 -5.61 11.71 -11.49
CA THR A 64 -6.44 11.24 -10.36
C THR A 64 -7.92 11.30 -10.71
N ALA A 65 -8.38 12.40 -11.33
CA ALA A 65 -9.76 12.54 -11.77
C ALA A 65 -10.12 11.46 -12.80
N TRP A 66 -9.22 11.19 -13.74
CA TRP A 66 -9.42 10.13 -14.74
C TRP A 66 -9.58 8.76 -14.07
N PHE A 67 -8.67 8.38 -13.17
CA PHE A 67 -8.74 7.09 -12.48
C PHE A 67 -9.89 6.96 -11.48
N SER A 68 -10.42 8.07 -10.94
CA SER A 68 -11.53 8.03 -9.99
C SER A 68 -12.81 7.43 -10.56
N GLY A 69 -12.95 7.42 -11.89
CA GLY A 69 -14.06 6.78 -12.61
C GLY A 69 -13.80 5.32 -13.01
N PHE A 70 -12.64 4.74 -12.68
CA PHE A 70 -12.24 3.40 -13.11
C PHE A 70 -12.34 2.37 -11.98
N SER A 71 -13.11 1.30 -12.23
CA SER A 71 -13.00 0.04 -11.51
C SER A 71 -12.18 -0.92 -12.37
N PHE A 72 -11.00 -1.34 -11.89
CA PHE A 72 -10.14 -2.30 -12.60
C PHE A 72 -10.79 -3.69 -12.72
N ALA A 73 -11.80 -3.99 -11.90
CA ALA A 73 -12.59 -5.21 -12.01
C ALA A 73 -13.49 -5.23 -13.26
N ASP A 74 -13.75 -4.06 -13.87
CA ASP A 74 -14.62 -3.93 -15.04
C ASP A 74 -13.88 -4.21 -16.36
N TYR A 75 -12.54 -4.28 -16.32
CA TYR A 75 -11.70 -4.38 -17.50
C TYR A 75 -11.07 -5.77 -17.67
N ASP A 76 -10.81 -6.14 -18.91
CA ASP A 76 -10.12 -7.39 -19.20
C ASP A 76 -8.63 -7.35 -18.80
N LYS A 77 -7.98 -8.52 -18.83
CA LYS A 77 -6.58 -8.67 -18.42
C LYS A 77 -5.60 -7.91 -19.32
N ALA A 78 -5.93 -7.69 -20.60
CA ALA A 78 -5.06 -6.93 -21.50
C ALA A 78 -5.15 -5.43 -21.18
N ALA A 79 -6.37 -4.91 -21.02
CA ALA A 79 -6.62 -3.54 -20.57
C ALA A 79 -5.95 -3.24 -19.23
N ASN A 80 -6.09 -4.11 -18.23
CA ASN A 80 -5.46 -3.92 -16.92
C ASN A 80 -3.92 -3.90 -16.99
N ARG A 81 -3.30 -4.69 -17.88
CA ARG A 81 -1.84 -4.64 -18.11
C ARG A 81 -1.39 -3.36 -18.81
N GLU A 82 -2.19 -2.86 -19.74
CA GLU A 82 -1.88 -1.61 -20.43
C GLU A 82 -1.96 -0.43 -19.45
N LEU A 83 -3.02 -0.39 -18.64
CA LEU A 83 -3.15 0.56 -17.55
C LEU A 83 -1.92 0.47 -16.62
N ALA A 84 -1.58 -0.73 -16.11
CA ALA A 84 -0.38 -0.99 -15.30
C ALA A 84 0.86 -0.24 -15.80
N ARG A 85 1.18 -0.48 -17.07
CA ARG A 85 2.38 0.01 -17.74
C ARG A 85 2.39 1.54 -17.79
N HIS A 86 1.26 2.14 -18.15
CA HIS A 86 1.12 3.60 -18.16
C HIS A 86 1.28 4.19 -16.76
N GLY A 87 0.76 3.50 -15.76
CA GLY A 87 0.86 3.89 -14.38
C GLY A 87 2.23 3.88 -13.78
N GLU A 88 2.96 2.78 -13.96
CA GLU A 88 4.38 2.68 -13.59
C GLU A 88 5.19 3.80 -14.26
N GLN A 89 4.89 4.10 -15.52
CA GLN A 89 5.57 5.17 -16.25
C GLN A 89 5.23 6.56 -15.68
N MET A 90 3.95 6.84 -15.41
CA MET A 90 3.51 8.09 -14.76
C MET A 90 4.17 8.24 -13.38
N ALA A 91 4.16 7.18 -12.59
CA ALA A 91 4.77 7.09 -11.27
C ALA A 91 6.27 7.42 -11.29
N SER A 92 7.02 6.82 -12.22
CA SER A 92 8.44 7.11 -12.42
C SER A 92 8.70 8.58 -12.75
N CYS A 93 7.91 9.15 -13.67
CA CYS A 93 8.04 10.55 -14.08
C CYS A 93 7.70 11.52 -12.95
N ILE A 94 6.67 11.23 -12.17
CA ILE A 94 6.29 12.00 -10.99
C ILE A 94 7.38 11.91 -9.91
N GLY A 95 7.94 10.71 -9.68
CA GLY A 95 8.98 10.46 -8.69
C GLY A 95 10.21 11.36 -8.83
N ARG A 96 10.55 11.77 -10.06
CA ARG A 96 11.64 12.71 -10.36
C ARG A 96 11.46 14.09 -9.73
N PHE A 97 10.23 14.50 -9.43
CA PHE A 97 9.92 15.77 -8.76
C PHE A 97 9.71 15.61 -7.24
N VAL A 98 9.63 14.38 -6.76
CA VAL A 98 9.50 14.04 -5.35
C VAL A 98 10.87 13.93 -4.68
N SER A 99 11.94 13.65 -5.44
CA SER A 99 13.32 13.56 -4.94
C SER A 99 13.92 14.88 -4.44
N ASP A 100 13.36 16.05 -4.79
CA ASP A 100 13.96 17.36 -4.45
C ASP A 100 13.21 18.16 -3.38
N ALA A 101 12.24 17.58 -2.67
CA ALA A 101 11.39 18.34 -1.76
C ALA A 101 11.22 17.74 -0.36
N GLY A 102 12.30 17.70 0.42
CA GLY A 102 12.26 17.93 1.88
C GLY A 102 11.35 17.02 2.72
N VAL A 103 11.50 15.70 2.60
CA VAL A 103 10.92 14.71 3.54
C VAL A 103 12.02 13.93 4.30
N ALA A 104 13.29 14.31 4.16
CA ALA A 104 14.41 13.62 4.82
C ALA A 104 14.49 13.83 6.34
N ALA A 105 13.58 14.56 6.99
CA ALA A 105 13.81 14.96 8.39
C ALA A 105 13.32 13.97 9.46
N ASP A 106 12.39 13.07 9.16
CA ASP A 106 12.01 12.02 10.12
C ASP A 106 11.26 10.88 9.40
N LEU A 107 11.95 10.04 8.64
CA LEU A 107 11.41 8.77 8.15
C LEU A 107 11.91 7.62 9.03
N PRO A 108 11.25 6.45 9.02
CA PRO A 108 11.72 5.32 9.80
C PRO A 108 13.18 4.96 9.46
N PRO A 109 13.94 4.38 10.40
CA PRO A 109 15.25 3.84 10.05
C PRO A 109 15.12 2.78 8.95
N THR A 110 16.07 2.76 8.03
CA THR A 110 16.17 1.72 6.99
C THR A 110 16.86 0.50 7.55
N ASP A 111 16.45 -0.69 7.12
CA ASP A 111 17.20 -1.92 7.35
C ASP A 111 18.02 -2.27 6.10
N PRO A 112 19.37 -2.21 6.16
CA PRO A 112 20.22 -2.57 5.03
C PRO A 112 20.14 -4.06 4.65
N ALA A 113 19.71 -4.93 5.56
CA ALA A 113 19.45 -6.33 5.26
C ALA A 113 18.12 -6.52 4.50
N GLY A 114 17.18 -5.58 4.64
CA GLY A 114 15.86 -5.68 4.05
C GLY A 114 14.93 -6.65 4.78
N GLN A 115 15.11 -6.86 6.10
CA GLN A 115 14.21 -7.73 6.85
C GLN A 115 12.84 -7.09 6.97
N ALA A 116 11.82 -7.77 6.43
CA ALA A 116 10.46 -7.25 6.38
C ALA A 116 9.92 -6.90 7.78
N THR A 117 10.23 -7.73 8.78
CA THR A 117 9.81 -7.51 10.17
C THR A 117 10.46 -6.27 10.77
N THR A 118 11.76 -6.09 10.60
CA THR A 118 12.49 -4.91 11.11
C THR A 118 11.92 -3.63 10.50
N LEU A 119 11.68 -3.64 9.18
CA LEU A 119 11.12 -2.50 8.46
C LEU A 119 9.68 -2.20 8.91
N LEU A 120 8.86 -3.23 9.11
CA LEU A 120 7.50 -3.07 9.61
C LEU A 120 7.48 -2.50 11.03
N THR A 121 8.33 -3.01 11.93
CA THR A 121 8.49 -2.47 13.28
C THR A 121 8.94 -1.02 13.23
N ALA A 122 9.94 -0.68 12.41
CA ALA A 122 10.42 0.69 12.23
C ALA A 122 9.29 1.64 11.79
N ALA A 123 8.48 1.24 10.80
CA ALA A 123 7.32 2.00 10.35
C ALA A 123 6.27 2.19 11.45
N ARG A 124 6.00 1.16 12.27
CA ARG A 124 5.06 1.26 13.41
C ARG A 124 5.57 2.22 14.47
N THR A 125 6.83 2.08 14.90
CA THR A 125 7.44 2.94 15.91
C THR A 125 7.44 4.40 15.44
N TRP A 126 7.76 4.61 14.17
CA TRP A 126 7.65 5.92 13.55
C TRP A 126 6.22 6.46 13.61
N ALA A 127 5.23 5.68 13.18
CA ALA A 127 3.82 6.10 13.15
C ALA A 127 3.29 6.44 14.55
N GLN A 128 3.64 5.65 15.57
CA GLN A 128 3.26 5.92 16.96
C GLN A 128 3.85 7.25 17.46
N ARG A 129 5.08 7.58 17.06
CA ARG A 129 5.77 8.80 17.48
C ARG A 129 5.27 10.04 16.74
N THR A 130 5.13 9.97 15.42
CA THR A 130 4.83 11.13 14.56
C THR A 130 3.32 11.33 14.34
N HIS A 131 2.55 10.25 14.49
CA HIS A 131 1.14 10.17 14.16
C HIS A 131 0.33 9.41 15.24
N PRO A 132 0.37 9.81 16.52
CA PRO A 132 -0.20 9.04 17.64
C PRO A 132 -1.72 8.83 17.59
N ALA A 133 -2.44 9.61 16.77
CA ALA A 133 -3.86 9.44 16.51
C ALA A 133 -4.17 8.41 15.40
N HIS A 134 -3.15 7.85 14.76
CA HIS A 134 -3.27 6.93 13.64
C HIS A 134 -2.88 5.50 14.05
N HIS A 135 -3.38 4.53 13.32
CA HIS A 135 -3.06 3.11 13.50
C HIS A 135 -2.77 2.46 12.16
N LEU A 136 -2.22 1.25 12.20
CA LEU A 136 -1.96 0.45 11.01
C LEU A 136 -3.28 -0.01 10.38
N GLU A 137 -3.58 0.46 9.17
CA GLU A 137 -4.76 0.04 8.43
C GLU A 137 -4.45 -1.17 7.55
N GLN A 138 -3.40 -1.06 6.76
CA GLN A 138 -3.00 -2.08 5.79
C GLN A 138 -1.48 -2.15 5.72
N THR A 139 -0.97 -3.37 5.55
CA THR A 139 0.45 -3.61 5.23
C THR A 139 0.54 -4.51 4.02
N THR A 140 1.36 -4.13 3.04
CA THR A 140 1.67 -4.96 1.88
C THR A 140 3.17 -5.17 1.81
N ILE A 141 3.60 -6.41 1.70
CA ILE A 141 4.99 -6.84 1.61
C ILE A 141 5.10 -7.59 0.29
N SER A 142 5.87 -7.08 -0.66
CA SER A 142 6.01 -7.66 -1.99
C SER A 142 7.38 -8.32 -2.13
N TYR A 143 7.38 -9.54 -2.68
CA TYR A 143 8.57 -10.32 -3.00
C TYR A 143 9.45 -10.61 -1.78
N VAL A 144 8.84 -11.22 -0.76
CA VAL A 144 9.52 -11.68 0.46
C VAL A 144 9.81 -13.18 0.39
N ASP A 145 11.04 -13.55 0.76
CA ASP A 145 11.46 -14.95 0.84
C ASP A 145 11.06 -15.62 2.16
N ALA A 146 11.26 -16.93 2.27
CA ALA A 146 10.92 -17.72 3.45
C ALA A 146 11.66 -17.29 4.73
N ALA A 147 12.81 -16.62 4.62
CA ALA A 147 13.54 -16.04 5.75
C ALA A 147 12.97 -14.68 6.20
N GLY A 148 12.01 -14.13 5.44
CA GLY A 148 11.43 -12.82 5.69
C GLY A 148 12.30 -11.67 5.18
N VAL A 149 13.23 -11.96 4.27
CA VAL A 149 14.07 -10.97 3.58
C VAL A 149 13.32 -10.51 2.32
N LEU A 150 13.27 -9.20 2.11
CA LEU A 150 12.77 -8.63 0.86
C LEU A 150 13.79 -8.83 -0.27
N ASP A 151 13.31 -9.25 -1.44
CA ASP A 151 14.12 -9.41 -2.64
C ASP A 151 14.91 -8.12 -2.95
N PRO A 152 16.22 -8.20 -3.26
CA PRO A 152 17.03 -7.00 -3.45
C PRO A 152 16.61 -6.09 -4.60
N ASP A 153 16.06 -6.66 -5.66
CA ASP A 153 15.77 -5.97 -6.92
C ASP A 153 14.30 -5.55 -7.01
N HIS A 154 13.41 -6.33 -6.38
CA HIS A 154 11.96 -6.18 -6.51
C HIS A 154 11.23 -6.04 -5.18
N GLY A 155 11.91 -6.26 -4.05
CA GLY A 155 11.29 -6.26 -2.72
C GLY A 155 10.81 -4.88 -2.28
N GLU A 156 9.55 -4.83 -1.82
CA GLU A 156 8.89 -3.59 -1.40
C GLU A 156 8.04 -3.79 -0.15
N LEU A 157 7.90 -2.73 0.64
CA LEU A 157 7.00 -2.65 1.79
C LEU A 157 6.15 -1.38 1.68
N ALA A 158 4.84 -1.53 1.80
CA ALA A 158 3.89 -0.43 1.90
C ALA A 158 3.10 -0.52 3.22
N VAL A 159 3.03 0.60 3.95
CA VAL A 159 2.31 0.72 5.21
C VAL A 159 1.34 1.88 5.13
N GLN A 160 0.04 1.58 5.12
CA GLN A 160 -1.02 2.57 5.14
C GLN A 160 -1.53 2.77 6.57
N LEU A 161 -1.63 4.03 6.98
CA LEU A 161 -2.23 4.40 8.25
C LEU A 161 -3.72 4.76 8.10
N GLY A 162 -4.49 4.52 9.16
CA GLY A 162 -5.89 4.91 9.30
C GLY A 162 -6.14 5.68 10.59
N THR A 163 -7.36 6.20 10.75
CA THR A 163 -7.81 6.89 11.99
C THR A 163 -8.86 6.04 12.71
N PRO A 164 -8.88 6.00 14.05
CA PRO A 164 -9.86 5.22 14.79
C PRO A 164 -11.29 5.69 14.49
N SER A 165 -12.22 4.76 14.31
CA SER A 165 -13.65 5.04 14.05
C SER A 165 -14.37 5.68 15.25
N LYS A 166 -13.85 5.47 16.46
CA LYS A 166 -14.29 6.13 17.69
C LYS A 166 -13.15 7.02 18.20
N PRO A 167 -13.44 8.21 18.74
CA PRO A 167 -12.42 9.01 19.40
C PRO A 167 -11.75 8.17 20.50
N THR A 168 -10.43 8.03 20.43
CA THR A 168 -9.65 7.35 21.46
C THR A 168 -9.77 8.14 22.75
N ASP A 169 -10.13 7.44 23.84
CA ASP A 169 -10.18 8.05 25.16
C ASP A 169 -8.77 8.40 25.63
N ASP A 170 -8.53 9.65 26.03
CA ASP A 170 -7.25 10.05 26.62
C ASP A 170 -7.16 9.45 28.04
N PRO A 171 -6.17 8.58 28.34
CA PRO A 171 -6.03 7.97 29.66
C PRO A 171 -5.86 8.99 30.80
N LYS A 172 -5.42 10.22 30.47
CA LYS A 172 -5.29 11.33 31.41
C LYS A 172 -6.56 12.19 31.51
N ARG A 173 -7.59 11.91 30.70
CA ARG A 173 -8.89 12.58 30.77
C ARG A 173 -9.56 12.21 32.08
N ARG A 174 -10.02 13.24 32.82
CA ARG A 174 -10.80 13.03 34.05
C ARG A 174 -12.10 12.28 33.72
N THR A 175 -12.44 11.30 34.54
CA THR A 175 -13.74 10.61 34.46
C THR A 175 -14.89 11.61 34.38
N GLY A 176 -15.75 11.47 33.36
CA GLY A 176 -16.90 12.35 33.11
C GLY A 176 -16.64 13.59 32.23
N ALA A 177 -15.40 13.90 31.85
CA ALA A 177 -15.14 14.98 30.90
C ALA A 177 -15.64 14.60 29.48
N PRO A 178 -16.17 15.52 28.66
CA PRO A 178 -16.64 15.18 27.32
C PRO A 178 -15.50 14.61 26.46
N ILE A 179 -15.76 13.51 25.76
CA ILE A 179 -14.89 13.02 24.70
C ILE A 179 -15.08 13.99 23.53
N LYS A 180 -14.04 14.75 23.17
CA LYS A 180 -14.13 15.61 21.97
C LYS A 180 -14.34 14.67 20.77
N PRO A 181 -15.48 14.76 20.06
CA PRO A 181 -15.62 14.04 18.80
C PRO A 181 -14.50 14.53 17.87
N ALA A 182 -13.92 13.62 17.08
CA ALA A 182 -12.99 13.98 16.03
C ALA A 182 -13.67 15.08 15.20
N GLY A 183 -13.17 16.31 15.30
CA GLY A 183 -13.80 17.47 14.68
C GLY A 183 -13.96 17.22 13.19
N SER A 184 -15.10 17.64 12.65
CA SER A 184 -15.38 17.75 11.21
C SER A 184 -14.42 18.77 10.57
N ALA A 185 -13.15 18.38 10.45
CA ALA A 185 -12.17 19.00 9.58
C ALA A 185 -12.10 18.18 8.29
N ALA A 186 -11.61 18.78 7.21
CA ALA A 186 -11.38 18.13 5.91
C ALA A 186 -10.95 16.65 6.05
N ALA A 187 -11.46 15.77 5.19
CA ALA A 187 -11.22 14.32 5.26
C ALA A 187 -9.76 14.05 5.69
N PRO A 188 -9.55 13.44 6.86
CA PRO A 188 -8.21 13.38 7.45
C PRO A 188 -7.25 12.72 6.46
N SER A 189 -6.06 13.30 6.30
CA SER A 189 -5.02 12.74 5.44
C SER A 189 -4.10 11.85 6.27
N CYS A 190 -4.01 10.58 5.92
CA CYS A 190 -3.16 9.59 6.56
C CYS A 190 -1.91 9.37 5.71
N PRO A 191 -0.71 9.27 6.29
CA PRO A 191 0.45 8.92 5.50
C PRO A 191 0.38 7.46 5.06
N VAL A 192 0.85 7.19 3.86
CA VAL A 192 1.31 5.89 3.41
C VAL A 192 2.82 5.95 3.30
N LEU A 193 3.49 5.02 3.96
CA LEU A 193 4.93 4.83 3.88
C LEU A 193 5.23 3.76 2.85
N TYR A 194 6.28 4.00 2.07
CA TYR A 194 6.81 3.03 1.13
C TYR A 194 8.29 2.84 1.40
N TRP A 195 8.75 1.61 1.31
CA TRP A 195 10.16 1.27 1.35
C TRP A 195 10.49 0.36 0.19
N SER A 196 11.61 0.65 -0.46
CA SER A 196 12.30 -0.31 -1.34
C SER A 196 13.79 -0.25 -1.05
N ARG A 197 14.52 -1.30 -1.45
CA ARG A 197 15.97 -1.34 -1.24
C ARG A 197 16.71 -0.27 -2.04
N SER A 198 16.22 0.06 -3.23
CA SER A 198 16.83 1.02 -4.15
C SER A 198 16.54 2.48 -3.80
N ALA A 199 15.39 2.78 -3.19
CA ALA A 199 14.95 4.14 -2.91
C ALA A 199 14.91 4.48 -1.40
N GLY A 200 14.99 3.49 -0.52
CA GLY A 200 14.77 3.66 0.91
C GLY A 200 13.32 4.03 1.22
N TRP A 201 13.10 4.70 2.36
CA TRP A 201 11.77 5.15 2.75
C TRP A 201 11.31 6.37 1.94
N SER A 202 10.03 6.39 1.60
CA SER A 202 9.30 7.56 1.14
C SER A 202 7.93 7.59 1.83
N SER A 203 7.30 8.77 1.85
CA SER A 203 5.96 8.91 2.41
C SER A 203 5.07 9.77 1.53
N SER A 204 3.78 9.52 1.62
CA SER A 204 2.79 10.29 0.90
C SER A 204 1.48 10.43 1.65
N PRO A 205 0.72 11.52 1.47
CA PRO A 205 -0.60 11.62 2.06
C PRO A 205 -1.63 10.80 1.26
N TRP A 206 -2.58 10.20 1.98
CA TRP A 206 -3.68 9.39 1.48
C TRP A 206 -4.96 9.71 2.24
N THR A 207 -6.12 9.34 1.70
CA THR A 207 -7.39 9.48 2.43
C THR A 207 -7.44 8.52 3.60
N CYS A 208 -7.56 9.01 4.83
CA CYS A 208 -7.76 8.15 5.99
C CYS A 208 -9.06 7.36 5.87
N ARG A 209 -8.99 6.06 6.20
CA ARG A 209 -10.19 5.30 6.54
C ARG A 209 -10.40 5.30 8.04
N THR A 210 -11.67 5.28 8.43
CA THR A 210 -12.08 5.16 9.83
C THR A 210 -12.34 3.69 10.16
N LEU A 211 -11.33 3.02 10.70
CA LEU A 211 -11.40 1.62 11.13
C LEU A 211 -11.03 1.53 12.61
N GLU A 212 -11.39 0.46 13.31
CA GLU A 212 -10.88 0.28 14.68
C GLU A 212 -9.35 0.02 14.63
N PRO A 213 -8.60 0.41 15.66
CA PRO A 213 -7.18 0.07 15.75
C PRO A 213 -6.95 -1.45 15.73
N HIS A 214 -5.87 -1.87 15.07
CA HIS A 214 -5.35 -3.24 15.14
C HIS A 214 -3.83 -3.21 15.20
N VAL A 215 -3.24 -4.21 15.88
CA VAL A 215 -1.80 -4.42 15.94
C VAL A 215 -1.54 -5.77 15.29
N ALA A 216 -0.79 -5.83 14.19
CA ALA A 216 -0.52 -7.12 13.58
C ALA A 216 0.30 -8.01 14.50
N ARG A 217 -0.21 -9.20 14.74
CA ARG A 217 0.28 -10.13 15.75
C ARG A 217 1.27 -11.14 15.16
N CYS A 218 1.02 -11.59 13.94
CA CYS A 218 1.92 -12.48 13.22
C CYS A 218 3.03 -11.68 12.51
N SER A 219 4.26 -12.19 12.60
CA SER A 219 5.35 -11.72 11.75
C SER A 219 5.25 -12.30 10.32
N PRO A 220 5.81 -11.64 9.31
CA PRO A 220 5.91 -12.19 7.96
C PRO A 220 6.51 -13.60 7.92
N GLN A 221 7.54 -13.89 8.72
CA GLN A 221 8.14 -15.24 8.79
C GLN A 221 7.17 -16.28 9.34
N GLN A 222 6.34 -15.91 10.33
CA GLN A 222 5.31 -16.83 10.87
C GLN A 222 4.24 -17.12 9.82
N VAL A 223 3.82 -16.10 9.06
CA VAL A 223 2.89 -16.27 7.93
C VAL A 223 3.49 -17.18 6.86
N TRP A 224 4.76 -16.97 6.51
CA TRP A 224 5.48 -17.83 5.56
C TRP A 224 5.55 -19.28 6.08
N LYS A 225 5.96 -19.49 7.33
CA LYS A 225 6.00 -20.85 7.90
C LYS A 225 4.66 -21.59 7.73
N ARG A 226 3.54 -20.91 7.99
CA ARG A 226 2.19 -21.47 7.79
C ARG A 226 1.89 -21.77 6.32
N ALA A 227 2.35 -20.94 5.38
CA ALA A 227 2.19 -21.19 3.96
C ALA A 227 3.01 -22.40 3.46
N ILE A 228 4.23 -22.58 3.95
CA ILE A 228 5.05 -23.78 3.64
C ILE A 228 4.33 -25.05 4.13
N GLU A 229 3.76 -25.02 5.33
CA GLU A 229 2.95 -26.13 5.87
C GLU A 229 1.71 -26.44 5.01
N LYS A 230 1.24 -25.48 4.20
CA LYS A 230 0.15 -25.63 3.22
C LYS A 230 0.63 -25.97 1.80
N GLY A 231 1.93 -26.19 1.60
CA GLY A 231 2.50 -26.63 0.32
C GLY A 231 3.11 -25.53 -0.54
N ALA A 232 3.30 -24.33 -0.01
CA ALA A 232 4.02 -23.28 -0.73
C ALA A 232 5.53 -23.60 -0.84
N PRO A 233 6.16 -23.36 -2.01
CA PRO A 233 7.59 -23.66 -2.21
C PRO A 233 8.49 -22.77 -1.34
N ALA A 234 9.43 -23.36 -0.60
CA ALA A 234 10.30 -22.63 0.31
C ALA A 234 11.29 -21.66 -0.38
N ASP A 235 11.56 -21.87 -1.67
CA ASP A 235 12.46 -21.06 -2.50
C ASP A 235 11.73 -19.96 -3.30
N ALA A 236 10.42 -19.79 -3.09
CA ALA A 236 9.62 -18.79 -3.79
C ALA A 236 9.68 -17.41 -3.13
N LEU A 237 9.28 -16.40 -3.90
CA LEU A 237 8.99 -15.06 -3.42
C LEU A 237 7.47 -14.86 -3.33
N ALA A 238 7.01 -14.32 -2.22
CA ALA A 238 5.59 -14.11 -1.96
C ALA A 238 5.22 -12.63 -1.87
N VAL A 239 3.96 -12.32 -2.17
CA VAL A 239 3.29 -11.09 -1.78
C VAL A 239 2.39 -11.40 -0.59
N MET A 240 2.53 -10.63 0.48
CA MET A 240 1.73 -10.74 1.69
C MET A 240 1.01 -9.42 1.96
N THR A 241 -0.31 -9.48 2.13
CA THR A 241 -1.10 -8.32 2.52
C THR A 241 -1.83 -8.61 3.82
N LEU A 242 -1.55 -7.81 4.85
CA LEU A 242 -2.41 -7.74 6.02
C LEU A 242 -3.56 -6.78 5.70
N GLU A 243 -4.77 -7.32 5.61
CA GLU A 243 -5.98 -6.55 5.37
C GLU A 243 -6.93 -6.65 6.56
N ARG A 244 -7.70 -5.58 6.76
CA ARG A 244 -8.83 -5.55 7.69
C ARG A 244 -10.08 -5.11 6.93
N ALA A 245 -11.09 -5.99 6.85
CA ALA A 245 -12.43 -5.56 6.44
C ALA A 245 -13.17 -4.96 7.67
N PRO A 246 -14.12 -4.02 7.47
CA PRO A 246 -14.85 -3.36 8.56
C PRO A 246 -15.48 -4.33 9.57
N ASP A 247 -15.90 -5.51 9.12
CA ASP A 247 -16.63 -6.51 9.92
C ASP A 247 -15.89 -7.85 10.03
N SER A 248 -14.58 -7.90 9.73
CA SER A 248 -13.80 -9.13 9.81
C SER A 248 -12.63 -9.02 10.77
N ALA A 249 -12.22 -10.17 11.32
CA ALA A 249 -10.92 -10.29 11.93
C ALA A 249 -9.82 -9.95 10.89
N PRO A 250 -8.72 -9.33 11.33
CA PRO A 250 -7.58 -9.04 10.46
C PRO A 250 -6.96 -10.35 9.96
N MET A 251 -6.58 -10.35 8.69
CA MET A 251 -6.08 -11.55 8.03
C MET A 251 -4.94 -11.22 7.08
N TRP A 252 -3.97 -12.14 7.03
CA TRP A 252 -2.89 -12.13 6.07
C TRP A 252 -3.33 -12.87 4.81
N ARG A 253 -3.36 -12.17 3.69
CA ARG A 253 -3.45 -12.76 2.35
C ARG A 253 -2.04 -13.04 1.86
N PHE A 254 -1.77 -14.28 1.55
CA PHE A 254 -0.49 -14.75 1.05
C PHE A 254 -0.65 -15.17 -0.41
N LYS A 255 0.26 -14.72 -1.29
CA LYS A 255 0.22 -15.07 -2.71
C LYS A 255 1.61 -15.33 -3.28
N ILE A 256 1.73 -16.39 -4.06
CA ILE A 256 2.87 -16.65 -4.97
C ILE A 256 2.30 -16.77 -6.37
N SER A 257 2.94 -16.16 -7.36
CA SER A 257 2.55 -16.31 -8.75
C SER A 257 3.76 -16.30 -9.67
N ASP A 258 3.91 -17.39 -10.41
CA ASP A 258 4.91 -17.59 -11.46
C ASP A 258 4.20 -18.21 -12.67
N PRO A 259 3.67 -17.39 -13.59
CA PRO A 259 2.96 -17.87 -14.76
C PRO A 259 3.80 -18.79 -15.67
N PRO A 260 5.09 -18.51 -15.95
CA PRO A 260 5.97 -19.44 -16.69
C PRO A 260 6.03 -20.84 -16.08
N ARG A 261 6.11 -20.95 -14.75
CA ARG A 261 6.14 -22.25 -14.04
C ARG A 261 4.75 -22.79 -13.70
N LYS A 262 3.68 -22.08 -14.08
CA LYS A 262 2.28 -22.40 -13.76
C LYS A 262 2.02 -22.53 -12.25
N ILE A 263 2.68 -21.70 -11.46
CA ILE A 263 2.48 -21.61 -10.01
C ILE A 263 1.54 -20.43 -9.75
N ASP A 264 0.43 -20.69 -9.06
CA ASP A 264 -0.47 -19.67 -8.54
C ASP A 264 -1.03 -20.20 -7.21
N ILE A 265 -0.45 -19.74 -6.11
CA ILE A 265 -0.80 -20.16 -4.75
C ILE A 265 -1.36 -18.95 -4.04
N SER A 266 -2.54 -19.08 -3.47
CA SER A 266 -3.20 -18.03 -2.71
C SER A 266 -3.81 -18.61 -1.45
N GLU A 267 -3.37 -18.14 -0.30
CA GLU A 267 -3.82 -18.60 1.01
C GLU A 267 -4.21 -17.42 1.90
N SER A 268 -5.00 -17.70 2.93
CA SER A 268 -5.40 -16.70 3.91
C SER A 268 -5.21 -17.23 5.32
N PHE A 269 -4.52 -16.44 6.14
CA PHE A 269 -4.19 -16.80 7.52
C PHE A 269 -4.77 -15.76 8.47
N ALA A 270 -5.44 -16.21 9.52
CA ALA A 270 -5.84 -15.33 10.60
C ALA A 270 -4.60 -14.72 11.26
N ASP A 271 -4.67 -13.43 11.64
CA ASP A 271 -3.63 -12.76 12.40
C ASP A 271 -3.77 -13.07 13.90
N ASP A 272 -3.62 -14.35 14.24
CA ASP A 272 -3.93 -14.93 15.55
C ASP A 272 -2.70 -15.35 16.37
N CYS A 273 -1.48 -15.07 15.87
CA CYS A 273 -0.25 -15.35 16.58
C CYS A 273 -0.27 -14.69 17.97
N GLU A 274 0.41 -15.30 18.95
CA GLU A 274 0.72 -14.56 20.18
C GLU A 274 1.41 -13.25 19.77
N LEU A 275 0.99 -12.12 20.36
CA LEU A 275 1.70 -10.86 20.14
C LEU A 275 3.16 -11.18 20.41
N ALA A 276 3.98 -11.17 19.35
CA ALA A 276 5.40 -11.26 19.54
C ALA A 276 5.69 -10.20 20.59
N VAL A 277 6.25 -10.61 21.74
CA VAL A 277 6.85 -9.66 22.65
C VAL A 277 8.03 -9.11 21.85
N GLU A 278 7.74 -8.11 21.02
CA GLU A 278 8.72 -7.35 20.27
C GLU A 278 9.63 -6.81 21.36
N ALA A 279 10.84 -7.38 21.47
CA ALA A 279 11.81 -6.95 22.47
C ALA A 279 11.95 -5.43 22.33
N GLN A 280 11.53 -4.72 23.37
CA GLN A 280 11.69 -3.26 23.49
C GLN A 280 13.17 -2.89 23.45
#